data_AF-A0A1D9D1W4-F1
#
_entry.id   AF-A0A1D9D1W4-F1
#
_cell.length_a   1.000
_cell.length_b   1.000
_cell.length_c   1.000
_cell.angle_alpha   90.00
_cell.angle_beta   90.00
_cell.angle_gamma   90.00
#
_symmetry.space_group_name_H-M   'P 1'
#
loop_
_entity.id
_entity.type
_entity.pdbx_description
1 polymer ?
#
loop_
_entity_poly.entity_id
_entity_poly.type
_entity_poly.pdbx_seq_one_letter_code
_entity_poly.pdbx_strand_id
1 'polypeptide(L)'
;MMAFIFGIFGMFIGGNETLTWFANPLLILAWLLIKYRKTSFLLSLLSTLIAVSFLMFDEVVVTEAGHSSMTTRYALGYWLWVGSHAVMVLGNVLIMINGHYYLKTETKND
;
A
#
# COMPACT_ATOMS: atom_id res chain seq x y z
N MET A 1 -5.77 -15.98 2.65
CA MET A 1 -5.93 -15.19 3.90
C MET A 1 -4.60 -15.08 4.66
N MET A 2 -3.82 -16.16 4.76
CA MET A 2 -2.51 -16.16 5.43
C MET A 2 -1.44 -15.27 4.76
N ALA A 3 -1.49 -15.12 3.43
CA ALA A 3 -0.54 -14.26 2.71
C ALA A 3 -0.56 -12.78 3.15
N PHE A 4 -1.69 -12.23 3.61
CA PHE A 4 -1.76 -10.82 4.02
C PHE A 4 -0.95 -10.52 5.29
N ILE A 5 -0.89 -11.48 6.22
CA ILE A 5 -0.15 -11.35 7.49
C ILE A 5 1.27 -11.94 7.36
N PHE A 6 1.40 -13.09 6.68
CA PHE A 6 2.68 -13.81 6.57
C PHE A 6 3.49 -13.46 5.33
N GLY A 7 2.96 -12.68 4.39
CA GLY A 7 3.70 -12.29 3.19
C GLY A 7 4.93 -11.42 3.46
N ILE A 8 5.00 -10.77 4.64
CA ILE A 8 6.24 -10.12 5.11
C ILE A 8 7.38 -11.12 5.30
N PHE A 9 7.08 -12.39 5.61
CA PHE A 9 8.09 -13.46 5.68
C PHE A 9 8.46 -14.00 4.30
N GLY A 10 7.60 -13.83 3.29
CA GLY A 10 7.93 -14.10 1.89
C GLY A 10 9.16 -13.31 1.43
N MET A 11 9.37 -12.10 1.95
CA MET A 11 10.55 -11.25 1.72
C MET A 11 11.89 -11.92 2.06
N PHE A 12 11.90 -12.87 3.00
CA PHE A 12 13.12 -13.55 3.44
C PHE A 12 13.33 -14.91 2.75
N ILE A 13 12.34 -15.37 1.97
CA ILE A 13 12.28 -16.75 1.46
C ILE A 13 12.18 -16.81 -0.07
N GLY A 14 11.68 -15.78 -0.77
CA GLY A 14 11.47 -15.80 -2.23
C GLY A 14 12.33 -14.81 -3.05
N GLY A 15 12.02 -14.69 -4.35
CA GLY A 15 12.78 -13.91 -5.34
C GLY A 15 12.43 -12.42 -5.39
N ASN A 16 12.78 -11.75 -6.49
CA ASN A 16 12.61 -10.29 -6.70
C ASN A 16 11.15 -9.82 -6.53
N GLU A 17 10.19 -10.70 -6.82
CA GLU A 17 8.75 -10.49 -6.63
C GLU A 17 8.39 -10.24 -5.16
N THR A 18 9.21 -10.72 -4.22
CA THR A 18 8.98 -10.56 -2.79
C THR A 18 9.24 -9.14 -2.29
N LEU A 19 9.97 -8.32 -3.06
CA LEU A 19 10.19 -6.91 -2.74
C LEU A 19 8.89 -6.09 -2.79
N THR A 20 7.89 -6.54 -3.56
CA THR A 20 6.58 -5.85 -3.61
C THR A 20 5.82 -5.93 -2.29
N TRP A 21 6.17 -6.88 -1.42
CA TRP A 21 5.60 -7.00 -0.08
C TRP A 21 6.02 -5.85 0.86
N PHE A 22 7.06 -5.07 0.50
CA PHE A 22 7.37 -3.82 1.21
C PHE A 22 6.24 -2.78 1.14
N ALA A 23 5.29 -2.94 0.22
CA ALA A 23 4.06 -2.14 0.23
C ALA A 23 3.34 -2.23 1.59
N ASN A 24 3.27 -3.41 2.22
CA ASN A 24 2.53 -3.61 3.46
C ASN A 24 3.14 -2.86 4.67
N PRO A 25 4.44 -2.96 4.99
CA PRO A 25 5.08 -2.13 6.01
C PRO A 25 4.89 -0.63 5.75
N LEU A 26 5.01 -0.17 4.50
CA LEU A 26 4.81 1.24 4.17
C LEU A 26 3.37 1.68 4.40
N LEU A 27 2.38 0.83 4.11
CA LEU A 27 0.97 1.09 4.40
C LEU A 27 0.73 1.20 5.91
N ILE A 28 1.28 0.28 6.70
CA ILE A 28 1.18 0.30 8.17
C ILE A 28 1.84 1.57 8.73
N LEU A 29 3.02 1.94 8.24
CA LEU A 29 3.69 3.18 8.64
C LEU A 29 2.85 4.41 8.27
N ALA A 30 2.18 4.40 7.11
CA ALA A 30 1.26 5.47 6.72
C ALA A 30 0.08 5.59 7.71
N TRP A 31 -0.47 4.47 8.21
CA TRP A 31 -1.52 4.48 9.24
C TRP A 31 -1.03 5.06 10.56
N LEU A 32 0.13 4.60 11.05
CA LEU A 32 0.70 5.06 12.32
C LEU A 32 1.05 6.55 12.28
N LEU A 33 1.50 7.04 11.13
CA LEU A 33 1.94 8.42 10.94
C LEU A 33 0.85 9.34 10.37
N ILE A 34 -0.43 8.96 10.42
CA ILE A 34 -1.53 9.77 9.86
C ILE A 34 -1.60 11.20 10.43
N LYS A 35 -1.12 11.39 11.68
CA LYS A 35 -0.97 12.72 12.30
C LYS A 35 0.03 13.61 11.56
N TYR A 36 1.08 13.01 10.99
CA TYR A 36 2.08 13.67 10.15
C TYR A 36 1.66 13.62 8.69
N ARG A 37 0.66 14.44 8.33
CA ARG A 37 -0.07 14.40 7.04
C ARG A 37 0.83 14.21 5.82
N LYS A 38 1.89 15.01 5.67
CA LYS A 38 2.81 14.93 4.51
C LYS A 38 3.53 13.58 4.45
N THR A 39 4.04 13.12 5.59
CA THR A 39 4.76 11.85 5.71
C THR A 39 3.82 10.66 5.45
N SER A 40 2.61 10.66 6.04
CA SER A 40 1.62 9.62 5.80
C SER A 40 1.22 9.54 4.33
N PHE A 41 1.01 10.69 3.67
CA PHE A 41 0.70 10.75 2.26
C PHE A 41 1.83 10.15 1.40
N LEU A 42 3.08 10.60 1.60
CA LEU A 42 4.22 10.06 0.86
C LEU A 42 4.39 8.55 1.05
N LEU A 43 4.25 8.06 2.28
CA LEU A 43 4.32 6.62 2.57
C LEU A 43 3.19 5.85 1.89
N SER A 44 1.95 6.34 1.94
CA SER A 44 0.81 5.71 1.26
C SER A 44 0.96 5.70 -0.27
N LEU A 45 1.56 6.75 -0.83
CA LEU A 45 1.82 6.86 -2.27
C LEU A 45 2.90 5.86 -2.70
N LEU A 46 4.03 5.82 -2.00
CA LEU A 46 5.11 4.86 -2.26
C LEU A 46 4.61 3.42 -2.11
N SER A 47 3.82 3.16 -1.07
CA SER A 47 3.20 1.87 -0.84
C SER A 47 2.29 1.45 -2.01
N THR A 48 1.48 2.37 -2.52
CA THR A 48 0.62 2.13 -3.70
C THR A 48 1.45 1.84 -4.96
N LEU A 49 2.52 2.61 -5.20
CA LEU A 49 3.40 2.39 -6.36
C LEU A 49 4.07 1.02 -6.33
N ILE A 50 4.52 0.57 -5.15
CA ILE A 50 5.11 -0.76 -4.97
C ILE A 50 4.05 -1.86 -5.12
N ALA A 51 2.82 -1.64 -4.67
CA ALA A 51 1.73 -2.59 -4.87
C ALA A 51 1.36 -2.73 -6.37
N VAL A 52 1.41 -1.63 -7.12
CA VAL A 52 1.14 -1.61 -8.57
C VAL A 52 2.31 -2.19 -9.37
N SER A 53 3.56 -2.00 -8.93
CA SER A 53 4.73 -2.57 -9.62
C SER A 53 4.71 -4.10 -9.67
N PHE A 54 3.89 -4.75 -8.82
CA PHE A 54 3.58 -6.17 -8.92
C PHE A 54 3.03 -6.60 -10.30
N LEU A 55 2.39 -5.69 -11.04
CA LEU A 55 1.94 -5.94 -12.42
C LEU A 55 3.10 -6.15 -13.40
N MET A 56 4.31 -5.74 -13.05
CA MET A 56 5.50 -5.87 -13.89
C MET A 56 6.22 -7.21 -13.71
N PHE A 57 5.77 -8.05 -12.78
CA PHE A 57 6.33 -9.38 -12.56
C PHE A 57 5.43 -10.43 -13.23
N ASP A 58 5.96 -11.10 -14.26
CA ASP A 58 5.24 -12.13 -15.04
C ASP A 58 5.10 -13.46 -14.28
N GLU A 59 6.00 -13.73 -13.34
CA GLU A 59 5.97 -14.91 -12.47
C GLU A 59 5.97 -14.49 -11.00
N VAL A 60 4.93 -14.89 -10.28
CA VAL A 60 4.86 -14.75 -8.83
C VAL A 60 4.62 -16.15 -8.27
N VAL A 61 5.41 -16.55 -7.28
CA VAL A 61 5.19 -17.79 -6.55
C VAL A 61 3.91 -17.66 -5.72
N VAL A 62 2.80 -18.22 -6.22
CA VAL A 62 1.46 -18.07 -5.59
C VAL A 62 1.19 -19.14 -4.51
N THR A 63 2.05 -20.13 -4.33
CA THR A 63 1.75 -21.27 -3.42
C THR A 63 2.64 -21.33 -2.19
N GLU A 64 2.04 -21.69 -1.05
CA GLU A 64 2.67 -21.89 0.26
C GLU A 64 3.71 -23.04 0.30
N ALA A 65 3.97 -23.70 -0.84
CA ALA A 65 4.89 -24.83 -0.99
C ALA A 65 6.07 -24.56 -1.96
N GLY A 66 6.29 -23.31 -2.39
CA GLY A 66 7.40 -22.97 -3.27
C GLY A 66 7.20 -23.39 -4.73
N HIS A 67 5.99 -23.76 -5.15
CA HIS A 67 5.68 -24.02 -6.54
C HIS A 67 5.30 -22.71 -7.26
N SER A 68 6.09 -22.34 -8.25
CA SER A 68 5.78 -21.26 -9.19
C SER A 68 4.61 -21.68 -10.08
N SER A 69 3.45 -21.07 -9.89
CA SER A 69 2.36 -21.15 -10.86
C SER A 69 2.42 -19.89 -11.72
N MET A 70 2.59 -20.03 -13.05
CA MET A 70 2.43 -18.94 -13.99
C MET A 70 1.10 -18.22 -13.69
N THR A 71 1.19 -16.98 -13.23
CA THR A 71 0.01 -16.20 -12.83
C THR A 71 -0.63 -15.66 -14.10
N THR A 72 -1.37 -16.52 -14.81
CA THR A 72 -2.11 -16.14 -16.02
C THR A 72 -3.34 -15.27 -15.73
N ARG A 73 -3.66 -15.01 -14.45
CA ARG A 73 -4.76 -14.11 -14.06
C ARG A 73 -4.56 -13.53 -12.65
N TYR A 74 -4.45 -12.21 -12.53
CA TYR A 74 -4.53 -11.52 -11.24
C TYR A 74 -5.89 -11.81 -10.60
N ALA A 75 -5.89 -12.48 -9.45
CA ALA A 75 -7.11 -12.77 -8.71
C ALA A 75 -7.74 -11.49 -8.15
N LEU A 76 -9.04 -11.53 -7.85
CA LEU A 76 -9.77 -10.41 -7.25
C LEU A 76 -9.10 -9.86 -5.97
N GLY A 77 -8.43 -10.74 -5.21
CA GLY A 77 -7.68 -10.36 -4.01
C GLY A 77 -6.53 -9.39 -4.27
N TYR A 78 -5.87 -9.47 -5.43
CA TYR A 78 -4.82 -8.51 -5.81
C TYR A 78 -5.40 -7.10 -5.97
N TRP A 79 -6.54 -6.97 -6.65
CA TRP A 79 -7.20 -5.69 -6.85
C TRP A 79 -7.74 -5.09 -5.56
N LEU A 80 -8.27 -5.92 -4.65
CA LEU A 80 -8.67 -5.46 -3.31
C LEU A 80 -7.47 -4.98 -2.49
N TRP A 81 -6.33 -5.67 -2.61
CA TRP A 81 -5.08 -5.29 -1.95
C TRP A 81 -4.56 -3.95 -2.46
N VAL A 82 -4.43 -3.76 -3.78
CA VAL A 82 -4.07 -2.44 -4.37
C VAL A 82 -5.10 -1.37 -3.99
N GLY A 83 -6.39 -1.71 -4.00
CA GLY A 83 -7.47 -0.82 -3.59
C GLY A 83 -7.30 -0.28 -2.17
N SER A 84 -6.88 -1.11 -1.21
CA SER A 84 -6.64 -0.67 0.17
C SER A 84 -5.55 0.41 0.28
N HIS A 85 -4.50 0.31 -0.53
CA HIS A 85 -3.44 1.32 -0.63
C HIS A 85 -3.94 2.63 -1.22
N ALA A 86 -4.70 2.53 -2.32
CA ALA A 86 -5.29 3.68 -2.99
C ALA A 86 -6.28 4.43 -2.07
N VAL A 87 -7.10 3.71 -1.31
CA VAL A 87 -8.01 4.30 -0.31
C VAL A 87 -7.23 5.09 0.74
N MET A 88 -6.06 4.61 1.18
CA MET A 88 -5.23 5.34 2.13
C MET A 88 -4.70 6.66 1.54
N VAL A 89 -4.28 6.66 0.28
CA VAL A 89 -3.86 7.88 -0.44
C VAL A 89 -5.01 8.88 -0.51
N LEU A 90 -6.21 8.42 -0.90
CA LEU A 90 -7.41 9.27 -0.96
C LEU A 90 -7.79 9.84 0.40
N GLY A 91 -7.75 9.03 1.46
CA GLY A 91 -7.99 9.47 2.83
C GLY A 91 -7.03 10.58 3.27
N ASN A 92 -5.74 10.43 2.97
CA ASN A 92 -4.74 11.46 3.24
C ASN A 92 -5.01 12.78 2.50
N VAL A 93 -5.41 12.71 1.22
CA VAL A 93 -5.79 13.90 0.42
C VAL A 93 -6.97 14.62 1.06
N LEU A 94 -8.03 13.89 1.44
CA LEU A 94 -9.22 14.47 2.09
C LEU A 94 -8.87 15.16 3.41
N ILE A 95 -8.02 14.54 4.24
CA ILE A 95 -7.56 15.12 5.51
C ILE A 95 -6.78 16.42 5.28
N MET A 96 -5.91 16.45 4.26
CA MET A 96 -5.16 17.66 3.92
C MET A 96 -6.06 18.80 3.47
N ILE A 97 -7.04 18.52 2.60
CA ILE A 97 -8.00 19.50 2.11
C ILE A 97 -8.80 20.09 3.28
N ASN A 98 -9.41 19.25 4.12
CA ASN A 98 -10.19 19.70 5.27
C ASN A 98 -9.34 20.51 6.27
N GLY A 99 -8.10 20.09 6.51
CA GLY A 99 -7.17 20.82 7.36
C GLY A 99 -6.81 22.21 6.82
N HIS A 100 -6.70 22.37 5.49
CA HIS A 100 -6.49 23.67 4.86
C HIS A 100 -7.72 24.59 4.98
N TYR A 101 -8.93 24.04 4.85
CA TYR A 101 -10.15 24.83 5.02
C TYR A 101 -10.30 25.39 6.43
N TYR A 102 -10.01 24.59 7.46
CA TYR A 102 -10.13 25.02 8.87
C TYR A 102 -9.18 26.17 9.23
N LEU A 103 -7.92 26.09 8.81
CA LEU A 103 -6.94 27.17 9.07
C LEU A 103 -7.31 28.47 8.34
N LYS A 104 -7.87 28.37 7.12
CA LYS A 104 -8.29 29.54 6.35
C LYS A 104 -9.50 30.24 6.98
N THR A 105 -10.39 29.51 7.66
CA THR A 105 -11.53 30.11 8.37
C THR A 105 -11.12 30.80 9.66
N GLU A 106 -10.16 30.27 10.42
CA GLU A 106 -9.65 30.96 11.62
C GLU A 106 -8.95 32.28 11.25
N THR A 107 -8.07 32.27 10.24
CA THR A 107 -7.37 33.51 9.80
C THR A 107 -8.26 34.62 9.24
N LYS A 108 -9.54 34.32 8.94
CA LYS A 108 -10.50 35.32 8.44
C LYS A 108 -11.38 35.92 9.54
N ASN A 109 -11.36 35.33 10.73
CA ASN A 109 -12.17 35.75 11.87
C ASN A 109 -11.38 36.57 12.91
N ASP A 110 -10.08 36.77 12.67
CA ASP A 110 -9.18 37.68 13.42
C ASP A 110 -9.00 39.01 12.66
#